data_AF-A0A7G8BMN4-F1
#
_entry.id   AF-A0A7G8BMN4-F1
#
_cell.length_a   1.000
_cell.length_b   1.000
_cell.length_c   1.000
_cell.angle_alpha   90.00
_cell.angle_beta   90.00
_cell.angle_gamma   90.00
#
_symmetry.space_group_name_H-M   'P 1'
#
loop_
_entity.id
_entity.type
_entity.pdbx_description
1 polymer ?
#
loop_
_entity_poly.entity_id
_entity_poly.type
_entity_poly.pdbx_seq_one_letter_code
_entity_poly.pdbx_strand_id
1 'polypeptide(L)'
;MIVTQAIPQPVAERYLTALKGLVSTVRSALGTAGSAPQSSGWRKKMLPLLESRLAESKTALAHHAIGDQEPLISIALKSRSLARDMDGYSLGFAGEALATQFEDRRRLVVFAAWQVCESAGVV
;
A
#
# COMPACT_ATOMS: atom_id res chain seq x y z
N MET A 1 7.29 28.76 -7.86
CA MET A 1 6.03 28.14 -8.30
C MET A 1 6.31 26.68 -8.58
N ILE A 2 5.76 25.77 -7.79
CA ILE A 2 5.78 24.34 -8.14
C ILE A 2 4.71 24.18 -9.23
N VAL A 3 5.13 23.81 -10.43
CA VAL A 3 4.19 23.41 -11.48
C VAL A 3 3.68 22.04 -11.06
N THR A 4 2.45 21.95 -10.57
CA THR A 4 1.82 20.67 -10.27
C THR A 4 1.70 19.90 -11.58
N GLN A 5 2.61 18.94 -11.79
CA GLN A 5 2.57 18.08 -12.97
C GLN A 5 1.43 17.10 -12.80
N ALA A 6 0.69 16.86 -13.89
CA ALA A 6 -0.42 15.92 -13.83
C ALA A 6 0.11 14.50 -13.65
N ILE A 7 -0.29 13.83 -12.56
CA ILE A 7 0.07 12.43 -12.33
C ILE A 7 -0.46 11.57 -13.50
N PRO A 8 0.39 10.84 -14.24
CA PRO A 8 -0.07 9.98 -15.31
C PRO A 8 -0.98 8.86 -14.78
N GLN A 9 -2.08 8.58 -15.46
CA GLN A 9 -3.03 7.50 -15.09
C GLN A 9 -2.33 6.15 -14.81
N PRO A 10 -1.35 5.70 -15.61
CA PRO A 10 -0.66 4.43 -15.32
C PRO A 10 0.11 4.43 -14.01
N VAL A 11 0.60 5.59 -13.55
CA VAL A 11 1.31 5.74 -12.27
C VAL A 11 0.31 5.61 -11.11
N ALA A 12 -0.83 6.29 -11.22
CA ALA A 12 -1.91 6.21 -10.25
C ALA A 12 -2.47 4.77 -10.09
N GLU A 13 -2.69 4.08 -11.20
CA GLU A 13 -3.17 2.69 -11.22
C GLU A 13 -2.14 1.70 -10.68
N ARG A 14 -0.85 1.93 -10.97
CA ARG A 14 0.25 1.08 -10.48
C ARG A 14 0.34 1.16 -8.95
N TYR A 15 0.15 2.33 -8.36
CA TYR A 15 0.08 2.50 -6.92
C TYR A 15 -1.07 1.70 -6.29
N LEU A 16 -2.28 1.81 -6.83
CA LEU A 16 -3.42 1.04 -6.34
C LEU A 16 -3.20 -0.48 -6.52
N THR A 17 -2.60 -0.90 -7.63
CA THR A 17 -2.28 -2.30 -7.91
C THR A 17 -1.28 -2.87 -6.92
N ALA A 18 -0.25 -2.09 -6.55
CA ALA A 18 0.72 -2.49 -5.53
C ALA A 18 0.04 -2.71 -4.16
N LEU A 19 -0.84 -1.79 -3.74
CA LEU A 19 -1.58 -1.92 -2.49
C LEU A 19 -2.52 -3.13 -2.48
N LYS A 20 -3.25 -3.37 -3.58
CA LYS A 20 -4.08 -4.57 -3.73
C LYS A 20 -3.24 -5.84 -3.61
N GLY A 21 -2.07 -5.87 -4.26
CA GLY A 21 -1.14 -6.98 -4.17
C GLY A 21 -0.69 -7.26 -2.74
N LEU A 22 -0.30 -6.23 -2.00
CA LEU A 22 0.08 -6.35 -0.58
C LEU A 22 -1.06 -6.90 0.28
N VAL A 23 -2.26 -6.32 0.18
CA VAL A 23 -3.45 -6.78 0.95
C VAL A 23 -3.79 -8.23 0.61
N SER A 24 -3.70 -8.60 -0.67
CA SER A 24 -3.94 -9.98 -1.12
C SER A 24 -2.95 -10.96 -0.48
N THR A 25 -1.65 -10.65 -0.50
CA THR A 25 -0.62 -11.48 0.12
C THR A 25 -0.86 -11.65 1.63
N VAL A 26 -1.22 -10.58 2.34
CA VAL A 26 -1.54 -10.63 3.78
C VAL A 26 -2.76 -11.51 4.04
N ARG A 27 -3.84 -11.37 3.25
CA ARG A 27 -5.04 -12.20 3.38
C ARG A 27 -4.74 -13.67 3.14
N SER A 28 -3.94 -13.99 2.12
CA SER A 28 -3.50 -15.37 1.84
C SER A 28 -2.71 -15.96 3.01
N ALA A 29 -1.74 -15.20 3.56
CA ALA A 29 -0.98 -15.65 4.72
C ALA A 29 -1.86 -15.85 5.97
N LEU A 30 -2.84 -14.99 6.20
CA LEU A 30 -3.78 -15.13 7.30
C LEU A 30 -4.73 -16.33 7.17
N GLY A 31 -5.02 -16.75 5.93
CA GLY A 31 -5.78 -17.96 5.62
C GLY A 31 -5.02 -19.25 5.92
N THR A 32 -3.68 -19.24 5.81
CA THR A 32 -2.83 -20.40 6.13
C THR A 32 -2.36 -20.43 7.59
N ALA A 33 -2.57 -19.34 8.34
CA ALA A 33 -1.96 -19.13 9.66
C ALA A 33 -2.48 -20.04 10.79
N GLY A 34 -3.60 -20.75 10.62
CA GLY A 34 -4.26 -21.48 11.70
C GLY A 34 -4.39 -20.63 12.98
N SER A 35 -3.91 -21.19 14.11
CA SER A 35 -3.88 -20.57 15.44
C SER A 35 -2.58 -19.83 15.77
N ALA A 36 -1.73 -19.51 14.79
CA ALA A 36 -0.44 -18.86 15.04
C ALA A 36 -0.61 -17.55 15.84
N PRO A 37 0.02 -17.38 17.01
CA PRO A 37 -0.18 -16.19 17.86
C PRO A 37 0.09 -14.86 17.15
N GLN A 38 1.10 -14.86 16.26
CA GLN A 38 1.51 -13.70 15.47
C GLN A 38 0.42 -13.25 14.48
N SER A 39 -0.46 -14.15 14.04
CA SER A 39 -1.58 -13.81 13.13
C SER A 39 -2.66 -12.96 13.80
N SER A 40 -2.75 -12.95 15.14
CA SER A 40 -3.71 -12.13 15.89
C SER A 40 -3.46 -10.63 15.70
N GLY A 41 -2.19 -10.19 15.79
CA GLY A 41 -1.81 -8.80 15.56
C GLY A 41 -2.12 -8.35 14.14
N TRP A 42 -1.87 -9.24 13.17
CA TRP A 42 -2.24 -9.03 11.78
C TRP A 42 -3.75 -8.87 11.59
N ARG A 43 -4.58 -9.77 12.11
CA ARG A 43 -6.04 -9.71 11.97
C ARG A 43 -6.66 -8.49 12.66
N LYS A 44 -6.16 -8.11 13.84
CA LYS A 44 -6.77 -7.06 14.67
C LYS A 44 -6.31 -5.65 14.35
N LYS A 45 -5.09 -5.48 13.82
CA LYS A 45 -4.50 -4.15 13.60
C LYS A 45 -4.09 -3.93 12.15
N MET A 46 -3.21 -4.78 11.64
CA MET A 46 -2.52 -4.48 10.39
C MET A 46 -3.40 -4.68 9.15
N LEU A 47 -4.13 -5.80 9.06
CA LEU A 47 -5.04 -6.03 7.94
C LEU A 47 -6.11 -4.94 7.84
N PRO A 48 -6.84 -4.57 8.91
CA PRO A 48 -7.79 -3.45 8.86
C PRO A 48 -7.17 -2.13 8.40
N LEU A 49 -5.95 -1.81 8.85
CA LEU A 49 -5.23 -0.62 8.43
C LEU A 49 -4.93 -0.65 6.91
N LEU A 50 -4.43 -1.78 6.40
CA LEU A 50 -4.15 -1.92 4.98
C LEU A 50 -5.42 -1.89 4.12
N GLU A 51 -6.52 -2.47 4.61
CA GLU A 51 -7.82 -2.44 3.94
C GLU A 51 -8.42 -1.03 3.90
N SER A 52 -8.30 -0.28 5.00
CA SER A 52 -8.67 1.14 5.06
C SER A 52 -7.84 1.97 4.07
N ARG A 53 -6.51 1.80 4.04
CA ARG A 53 -5.65 2.49 3.06
C ARG A 53 -6.00 2.12 1.62
N LEU A 54 -6.33 0.86 1.36
CA LEU A 54 -6.78 0.42 0.04
C LEU A 54 -8.11 1.07 -0.35
N ALA A 55 -9.07 1.18 0.58
CA ALA A 55 -10.34 1.86 0.34
C ALA A 55 -10.13 3.35 0.05
N GLU A 56 -9.35 4.04 0.89
CA GLU A 56 -9.00 5.45 0.68
C GLU A 56 -8.30 5.68 -0.67
N SER A 57 -7.37 4.80 -1.04
CA SER A 57 -6.65 4.89 -2.33
C SER A 57 -7.56 4.68 -3.54
N LYS A 58 -8.60 3.83 -3.42
CA LYS A 58 -9.61 3.69 -4.48
C LYS A 58 -10.42 4.96 -4.65
N THR A 59 -10.84 5.58 -3.53
CA THR A 59 -11.54 6.85 -3.56
C THR A 59 -10.67 7.93 -4.18
N ALA A 60 -9.40 8.04 -3.76
CA ALA A 60 -8.47 9.00 -4.34
C ALA A 60 -8.20 8.80 -5.83
N LEU A 61 -8.15 7.55 -6.32
CA LEU A 61 -8.06 7.28 -7.75
C LEU A 61 -9.32 7.75 -8.50
N ALA A 62 -10.51 7.63 -7.91
CA ALA A 62 -11.73 8.16 -8.51
C ALA A 62 -11.74 9.69 -8.57
N HIS A 63 -11.20 10.37 -7.56
CA HIS A 63 -10.97 11.82 -7.58
C HIS A 63 -9.96 12.21 -8.68
N HIS A 64 -8.86 11.47 -8.81
CA HIS A 64 -7.87 11.70 -9.85
C HIS A 64 -8.48 11.57 -11.26
N ALA A 65 -9.38 10.61 -11.47
CA ALA A 65 -10.08 10.43 -12.74
C ALA A 65 -10.99 11.62 -13.15
N ILE A 66 -11.42 12.45 -12.19
CA ILE A 66 -12.17 13.70 -12.45
C ILE A 66 -11.28 14.95 -12.40
N GLY A 67 -9.96 14.77 -12.35
CA GLY A 67 -8.96 15.86 -12.35
C GLY A 67 -8.52 16.34 -10.97
N ASP A 68 -9.05 15.79 -9.88
CA ASP A 68 -8.68 16.12 -8.51
C ASP A 68 -7.54 15.20 -8.01
N GLN A 69 -6.30 15.70 -8.07
CA GLN A 69 -5.10 14.90 -7.79
C GLN A 69 -4.70 14.90 -6.32
N GLU A 70 -5.15 15.88 -5.54
CA GLU A 70 -4.76 16.10 -4.15
C GLU A 70 -5.00 14.88 -3.24
N PRO A 71 -6.17 14.19 -3.32
CA PRO A 71 -6.39 12.98 -2.53
C PRO A 71 -5.36 11.89 -2.80
N LEU A 72 -4.96 11.73 -4.06
CA LEU A 72 -4.00 10.69 -4.46
C LEU A 72 -2.59 11.02 -3.95
N ILE A 73 -2.18 12.28 -4.06
CA ILE A 73 -0.90 12.78 -3.53
C ILE A 73 -0.84 12.59 -2.02
N SER A 74 -1.88 13.02 -1.30
CA SER A 74 -1.97 12.94 0.16
C SER A 74 -1.82 11.51 0.67
N ILE A 75 -2.49 10.55 0.04
CA ILE A 75 -2.39 9.14 0.43
C ILE A 75 -1.02 8.56 0.04
N ALA A 76 -0.50 8.88 -1.14
CA ALA A 76 0.83 8.42 -1.55
C ALA A 76 1.92 8.90 -0.58
N LEU A 77 1.86 10.15 -0.13
CA LEU A 77 2.77 10.69 0.89
C LEU A 77 2.71 9.89 2.19
N LYS A 78 1.50 9.54 2.67
CA LYS A 78 1.34 8.69 3.86
C LYS A 78 1.92 7.29 3.65
N SER A 79 1.73 6.72 2.46
CA SER A 79 2.24 5.38 2.13
C SER A 79 3.76 5.28 2.04
N ARG A 80 4.50 6.40 1.97
CA ARG A 80 5.97 6.39 2.12
C ARG A 80 6.42 5.92 3.50
N SER A 81 5.59 6.12 4.53
CA SER A 81 5.85 5.65 5.90
C SER A 81 5.39 4.20 6.13
N LEU A 82 4.79 3.54 5.14
CA LEU A 82 4.22 2.20 5.29
C LEU A 82 5.26 1.17 5.79
N ALA A 83 6.51 1.28 5.32
CA ALA A 83 7.58 0.39 5.78
C ALA A 83 7.80 0.49 7.30
N ARG A 84 7.74 1.70 7.86
CA ARG A 84 7.84 1.97 9.30
C ARG A 84 6.59 1.52 10.05
N ASP A 85 5.41 1.77 9.50
CA ASP A 85 4.14 1.40 10.14
C ASP A 85 4.01 -0.12 10.29
N MET A 86 4.65 -0.87 9.38
CA MET A 86 4.67 -2.33 9.36
C MET A 86 5.89 -2.94 10.05
N ASP A 87 6.72 -2.13 10.71
CA ASP A 87 7.88 -2.65 11.43
C ASP A 87 7.43 -3.57 12.59
N GLY A 88 8.16 -4.67 12.77
CA GLY A 88 7.78 -5.73 13.71
C GLY A 88 6.65 -6.66 13.25
N TYR A 89 6.06 -6.47 12.06
CA TYR A 89 5.10 -7.39 11.49
C TYR A 89 5.74 -8.26 10.39
N SER A 90 5.85 -9.56 10.64
CA SER A 90 6.32 -10.55 9.66
C SER A 90 5.23 -11.55 9.30
N LEU A 91 5.25 -12.05 8.06
CA LEU A 91 4.43 -13.18 7.62
C LEU A 91 5.18 -14.53 7.75
N GLY A 92 6.28 -14.59 8.52
CA GLY A 92 7.06 -15.82 8.71
C GLY A 92 6.25 -17.02 9.20
N PHE A 93 5.17 -16.79 9.96
CA PHE A 93 4.24 -17.86 10.38
C PHE A 93 3.52 -18.56 9.23
N ALA A 94 3.47 -17.95 8.03
CA ALA A 94 2.85 -18.50 6.83
C ALA A 94 3.86 -19.14 5.87
N GLY A 95 5.14 -19.23 6.27
CA GLY A 95 6.23 -19.78 5.47
C GLY A 95 7.08 -18.72 4.76
N GLU A 96 8.33 -19.09 4.47
CA GLU A 96 9.36 -18.18 3.92
C GLU A 96 8.95 -17.56 2.58
N ALA A 97 8.32 -18.33 1.69
CA ALA A 97 7.86 -17.84 0.40
C ALA A 97 6.86 -16.67 0.52
N LEU A 98 5.92 -16.75 1.48
CA LEU A 98 4.96 -15.68 1.72
C LEU A 98 5.59 -14.48 2.44
N ALA A 99 6.56 -14.73 3.33
CA ALA A 99 7.33 -13.67 3.96
C ALA A 99 8.15 -12.86 2.95
N THR A 100 8.83 -13.52 2.00
CA THR A 100 9.57 -12.85 0.93
C THR A 100 8.65 -12.08 -0.01
N GLN A 101 7.56 -12.70 -0.46
CA GLN A 101 6.56 -12.01 -1.29
C GLN A 101 6.00 -10.77 -0.60
N PHE A 102 5.76 -10.86 0.70
CA PHE A 102 5.27 -9.74 1.50
C PHE A 102 6.25 -8.57 1.51
N GLU A 103 7.54 -8.83 1.74
CA GLU A 103 8.57 -7.80 1.71
C GLU A 103 8.68 -7.12 0.34
N ASP A 104 8.62 -7.90 -0.74
CA ASP A 104 8.65 -7.36 -2.11
C ASP A 104 7.41 -6.52 -2.41
N ARG A 105 6.22 -6.98 -2.00
CA ARG A 105 4.98 -6.20 -2.15
C ARG A 105 5.01 -4.91 -1.33
N ARG A 106 5.55 -4.95 -0.11
CA ARG A 106 5.73 -3.77 0.74
C ARG A 106 6.63 -2.73 0.06
N ARG A 107 7.77 -3.15 -0.49
CA ARG A 107 8.68 -2.28 -1.26
C ARG A 107 8.02 -1.69 -2.50
N LEU A 108 7.26 -2.50 -3.25
CA LEU A 108 6.54 -2.04 -4.44
C LEU A 108 5.50 -0.95 -4.11
N VAL A 109 4.80 -1.05 -2.98
CA VAL A 109 3.86 0.00 -2.55
C VAL A 109 4.60 1.31 -2.28
N VAL A 110 5.69 1.25 -1.52
CA VAL A 110 6.49 2.44 -1.19
C VAL A 110 7.08 3.07 -2.45
N PHE A 111 7.60 2.25 -3.38
CA PHE A 111 8.13 2.73 -4.66
C PHE A 111 7.04 3.36 -5.53
N ALA A 112 5.89 2.71 -5.69
CA ALA A 112 4.80 3.27 -6.48
C ALA A 112 4.23 4.56 -5.86
N ALA A 113 4.19 4.66 -4.53
CA ALA A 113 3.82 5.88 -3.83
C ALA A 113 4.83 7.01 -4.08
N TRP A 114 6.12 6.70 -4.11
CA TRP A 114 7.16 7.65 -4.51
C TRP A 114 6.98 8.12 -5.96
N GLN A 115 6.69 7.23 -6.91
CA GLN A 115 6.43 7.61 -8.31
C GLN A 115 5.23 8.57 -8.45
N VAL A 116 4.16 8.37 -7.67
CA VAL A 116 3.03 9.30 -7.61
C VAL A 116 3.47 10.68 -7.13
N CYS A 117 4.26 10.72 -6.05
CA CYS A 117 4.76 11.97 -5.48
C CYS A 117 5.72 12.70 -6.44
N GLU A 118 6.62 11.96 -7.09
CA GLU A 118 7.58 12.48 -8.06
C GLU A 118 6.83 13.06 -9.27
N SER A 119 5.84 12.32 -9.80
CA SER A 119 5.01 12.77 -10.92
C SER A 119 4.17 14.01 -10.59
N ALA A 120 3.86 14.23 -9.32
CA ALA A 120 3.15 15.42 -8.85
C ALA A 120 4.09 16.62 -8.56
N GLY A 121 5.41 16.41 -8.60
CA GLY A 121 6.41 17.43 -8.27
C GLY A 121 6.47 17.79 -6.78
N VAL A 122 6.08 16.87 -5.89
CA VAL A 122 6.06 17.09 -4.43
C VAL A 122 7.23 16.44 -3.68
N VAL A 123 8.14 15.77 -4.40
CA VAL A 123 9.40 15.21 -3.91
C VAL A 123 10.52 15.43 -4.90
#